data_AF-A0A7X1IFM2-F1
#
_entry.id   AF-A0A7X1IFM2-F1
#
_cell.length_a   1.000
_cell.length_b   1.000
_cell.length_c   1.000
_cell.angle_alpha   90.00
_cell.angle_beta   90.00
_cell.angle_gamma   90.00
#
_symmetry.space_group_name_H-M   'P 1'
#
loop_
_entity.id
_entity.type
_entity.pdbx_description
1 polymer ?
#
loop_
_entity_poly.entity_id
_entity_poly.type
_entity_poly.pdbx_seq_one_letter_code
_entity_poly.pdbx_strand_id
1 'polypeptide(L)' 'MSAPRRTCPVCSREIAVVGGRYARHDPPGRRISYELVSCPGSRRSAPLLATEPRLFDPEEPPMDGQGQLF' A
#
# COMPACT_ATOMS: atom_id res chain seq x y z
N MET A 1 14.18 5.63 8.59
CA MET A 1 12.95 6.05 7.88
C MET A 1 11.77 5.28 8.43
N SER A 2 10.65 5.96 8.74
CA SER A 2 9.41 5.30 9.16
C SER A 2 8.60 4.90 7.94
N ALA A 3 7.97 3.73 7.96
CA ALA A 3 7.06 3.32 6.89
C ALA A 3 5.83 4.25 6.85
N PRO A 4 5.30 4.59 5.66
CA PRO A 4 4.05 5.34 5.54
C PRO A 4 2.92 4.65 6.31
N ARG A 5 2.04 5.43 6.96
CA ARG A 5 0.90 4.90 7.73
C ARG A 5 -0.42 5.28 7.08
N ARG A 6 -1.43 4.41 7.22
CA ARG A 6 -2.79 4.63 6.72
C ARG A 6 -3.80 4.11 7.71
N THR A 7 -4.99 4.70 7.67
CA THR A 7 -6.16 4.19 8.35
C THR A 7 -6.55 2.82 7.77
N CYS A 8 -6.60 1.80 8.63
CA CYS A 8 -7.10 0.47 8.28
C CYS A 8 -8.61 0.55 7.99
N PRO A 9 -9.11 0.04 6.85
CA PRO A 9 -10.52 0.16 6.48
C PRO A 9 -11.44 -0.73 7.33
N VAL A 10 -10.87 -1.62 8.15
CA VAL A 10 -11.62 -2.54 9.01
C VAL A 10 -11.73 -2.02 10.45
N CYS A 11 -10.63 -1.49 11.00
CA CYS A 11 -10.56 -1.13 12.42
C CYS A 11 -10.20 0.33 12.69
N SER A 12 -10.13 1.16 11.65
CA SER A 12 -9.85 2.61 11.68
C SER A 12 -8.57 3.04 12.41
N ARG A 13 -7.67 2.13 12.78
CA ARG A 13 -6.36 2.47 13.35
C ARG A 13 -5.39 2.91 12.25
N GLU A 14 -4.46 3.79 12.62
CA GLU A 14 -3.29 4.11 11.80
C GLU A 14 -2.31 2.94 11.81
N ILE A 15 -2.10 2.29 10.67
CA ILE A 15 -1.26 1.09 10.51
C ILE A 15 -0.19 1.36 9.46
N ALA A 16 1.03 0.87 9.69
CA ALA A 16 2.12 0.94 8.73
C ALA A 16 1.79 0.18 7.44
N VAL A 17 2.20 0.73 6.31
CA VAL A 17 2.07 0.13 4.99
C VAL A 17 3.46 -0.23 4.47
N VAL A 18 3.64 -1.51 4.14
CA VAL A 18 4.92 -2.06 3.65
C VAL A 18 4.62 -2.84 2.37
N GLY A 19 5.33 -2.52 1.27
CA GLY A 19 5.09 -3.14 -0.03
C GLY A 19 3.64 -3.01 -0.52
N GLY A 20 3.02 -1.85 -0.26
CA GLY A 20 1.63 -1.57 -0.64
C GLY A 20 0.56 -2.31 0.17
N ARG A 21 0.91 -2.93 1.31
CA ARG A 21 -0.04 -3.68 2.16
C ARG A 21 0.00 -3.22 3.61
N TYR A 22 -1.14 -3.29 4.30
CA TYR A 22 -1.21 -3.05 5.74
C TYR A 22 -0.41 -4.11 6.50
N ALA A 23 0.44 -3.67 7.43
CA ALA A 23 1.12 -4.55 8.37
C ALA A 23 0.13 -5.39 9.19
N ARG A 24 0.56 -6.57 9.63
CA ARG A 24 -0.21 -7.39 10.57
C ARG A 24 -0.41 -6.62 11.88
N HIS A 25 -1.65 -6.59 12.36
CA HIS A 25 -2.02 -5.90 13.58
C HIS A 25 -3.23 -6.57 14.23
N ASP A 26 -3.41 -6.31 15.53
CA ASP A 26 -4.54 -6.85 16.28
C ASP A 26 -5.86 -6.14 15.92
N PRO A 27 -7.01 -6.81 16.10
CA PRO A 27 -8.33 -6.18 16.06
C PRO A 27 -8.48 -5.03 17.08
N PRO A 28 -9.51 -4.16 16.91
CA PRO A 28 -9.86 -3.16 17.91
C PRO A 28 -10.34 -3.82 19.21
N GLY A 29 -10.17 -3.13 20.34
CA GLY A 29 -10.63 -3.60 21.65
C GLY A 29 -9.57 -4.31 22.52
N ARG A 30 -9.98 -4.67 23.73
CA ARG A 30 -9.17 -5.41 24.70
C ARG A 30 -9.18 -6.90 24.32
N ARG A 31 -8.02 -7.56 24.33
CA ARG A 31 -7.95 -9.02 24.14
C ARG A 31 -8.81 -9.71 25.21
N ILE A 32 -9.84 -10.44 24.77
CA ILE A 32 -10.76 -11.17 25.66
C ILE A 32 -10.22 -12.59 25.91
N SER A 33 -9.44 -13.12 24.96
CA SER A 33 -8.77 -14.43 25.05
C SER A 33 -7.27 -14.29 24.75
N TYR A 34 -6.51 -15.35 25.05
CA TYR A 34 -5.10 -15.48 24.67
C TYR A 34 -4.89 -15.85 23.20
N GLU A 35 -5.96 -15.86 22.41
CA GLU A 35 -5.88 -16.20 20.99
C GLU A 35 -5.23 -15.06 20.19
N LEU A 36 -4.27 -15.42 19.35
CA LEU A 36 -3.55 -14.48 18.48
C LEU A 36 -4.33 -14.27 17.18
N VAL A 37 -5.43 -13.53 17.26
CA VAL A 37 -6.24 -13.18 16.09
C VAL A 37 -5.70 -11.91 15.44
N SER A 38 -5.52 -11.94 14.11
CA SER A 38 -5.18 -10.74 13.33
C SER A 38 -6.45 -9.98 12.93
N CYS A 39 -6.37 -8.66 12.88
CA CYS A 39 -7.42 -7.84 12.26
C CYS A 39 -7.65 -8.31 10.81
N PRO A 40 -8.90 -8.46 10.34
CA PRO A 40 -9.20 -8.82 8.95
C PRO A 40 -8.64 -7.86 7.90
N GLY A 41 -8.27 -6.63 8.31
CA GLY A 41 -7.58 -5.65 7.46
C GLY A 41 -6.09 -5.93 7.28
N SER A 42 -5.50 -6.82 8.09
CA SER A 42 -4.08 -7.20 7.99
C SER A 42 -3.76 -7.76 6.60
N ARG A 43 -2.63 -7.31 6.03
CA ARG A 43 -2.15 -7.71 4.69
C ARG A 43 -3.07 -7.36 3.51
N ARG A 44 -4.19 -6.66 3.73
CA ARG A 44 -4.95 -6.09 2.61
C ARG A 44 -4.10 -5.06 1.87
N SER A 45 -4.36 -4.90 0.59
CA SER A 45 -3.76 -3.82 -0.19
C SER A 45 -4.18 -2.48 0.40
N ALA A 46 -3.20 -1.61 0.64
CA ALA A 46 -3.46 -0.23 1.01
C ALA A 46 -3.68 0.58 -0.26
N PRO A 47 -4.59 1.59 -0.24
CA PRO A 47 -4.69 2.54 -1.34
C PRO A 47 -3.33 3.17 -1.63
N LEU A 48 -2.92 3.16 -2.90
CA LEU A 48 -1.72 3.87 -3.35
C LEU A 48 -1.98 5.37 -3.16
N LEU A 49 -1.08 6.08 -2.46
CA LEU A 49 -1.29 7.51 -2.18
C LEU A 49 -1.07 8.42 -3.40
N ALA A 50 -0.43 7.86 -4.43
CA ALA A 50 -0.34 8.38 -5.76
C ALA A 50 0.18 7.20 -6.59
N THR A 51 -0.29 7.06 -7.83
CA THR A 51 0.51 6.38 -8.85
C THR A 51 1.89 6.99 -8.79
N GLU A 52 2.95 6.18 -8.75
CA GLU A 52 4.31 6.72 -8.91
C GLU A 52 4.32 7.69 -10.09
N PRO A 53 5.12 8.78 -10.06
CA PRO A 53 5.23 9.67 -11.20
C PRO A 53 5.43 8.80 -12.44
N ARG A 54 4.56 8.97 -13.44
CA ARG A 54 4.67 8.18 -14.65
C ARG A 54 6.07 8.39 -15.20
N LEU A 55 6.83 7.30 -15.29
CA LEU A 55 8.19 7.32 -15.85
C LEU A 55 8.19 7.78 -17.31
N PHE A 56 7.10 7.48 -18.03
CA PHE A 56 6.87 7.88 -19.41
C PHE A 56 5.43 8.32 -19.58
N ASP A 57 5.23 9.41 -20.33
CA ASP A 57 3.91 9.82 -20.75
C ASP A 57 3.54 9.04 -22.03
N PRO A 58 2.48 8.21 -22.05
CA PRO A 58 2.09 7.46 -23.24
C PRO A 58 1.66 8.34 -24.42
N GLU A 59 1.36 9.62 -24.18
CA GLU A 59 1.03 10.59 -25.23
C GLU A 59 2.27 11.35 -25.73
N GLU A 60 3.43 11.17 -25.09
CA GLU A 60 4.67 11.82 -25.51
C GLU A 60 5.15 11.23 -26.84
N PRO A 61 5.39 12.08 -27.85
CA PRO A 61 5.93 11.61 -29.11
C PRO A 61 7.31 10.98 -28.90
N PRO A 62 7.70 9.99 -29.71
CA PRO A 62 9.04 9.42 -29.67
C PRO A 62 10.08 10.54 -29.85
N MET A 63 11.09 10.53 -28.99
CA MET A 63 12.21 11.47 -29.07
C MET A 63 13.04 11.19 -30.33
N ASP A 64 13.50 12.25 -31.00
CA ASP A 64 14.39 12.13 -32.15
C ASP A 64 15.61 11.25 -31.80
N GLY A 65 15.81 10.18 -32.58
CA GLY A 65 16.89 9.22 -32.36
C GLY A 65 16.51 7.92 -31.64
N GLN A 66 15.26 7.75 -31.20
CA GLN A 66 14.76 6.44 -30.78
C GLN A 66 14.47 5.56 -32.00
N GLY A 67 15.41 4.70 -32.38
CA GLY A 67 15.22 3.72 -33.44
C GLY A 67 14.16 2.66 -33.07
N GLN A 68 13.45 2.13 -34.08
CA GLN A 68 12.54 1.00 -33.88
C GLN A 68 13.30 -0.17 -33.27
N LEU A 69 12.80 -0.65 -32.11
CA LEU A 69 13.17 -1.97 -31.64
C LEU A 69 12.37 -2.96 -32.49
N PHE A 70 13.07 -3.55 -33.46
CA PHE A 70 12.66 -4.60 -34.40
C PHE A 70 11.74 -4.17 -35.55
#